data_AF-A0A2U2AT45-F1
#
_entry.id   AF-A0A2U2AT45-F1
#
_cell.length_a   1.000
_cell.length_b   1.000
_cell.length_c   1.000
_cell.angle_alpha   90.00
_cell.angle_beta   90.00
_cell.angle_gamma   90.00
#
_symmetry.space_group_name_H-M   'P 1'
#
loop_
_entity.id
_entity.type
_entity.pdbx_description
1 polymer ?
#
loop_
_entity_poly.entity_id
_entity_poly.type
_entity_poly.pdbx_seq_one_letter_code
_entity_poly.pdbx_strand_id
1 'polypeptide(L)'
;MQDLQRIHPFELVQYEENLWGVYFPAHDRFEIFDDLEMEITGYTWIDIIEFYLEHQLTELQGAFRYEPNEESCELQGSFENIKGFILNFRPLYFNDHDLSLLIEEMREEWY
;
A
#
# COMPACT_ATOMS: atom_id res chain seq x y z
N MET A 1 -16.01 14.16 -20.96
CA MET A 1 -15.67 13.58 -19.65
C MET A 1 -14.70 12.45 -19.95
N GLN A 2 -13.42 12.63 -19.65
CA GLN A 2 -12.47 11.54 -19.73
C GLN A 2 -12.83 10.59 -18.60
N ASP A 3 -13.35 9.42 -18.95
CA ASP A 3 -13.56 8.33 -18.00
C ASP A 3 -12.25 8.12 -17.26
N LEU A 4 -12.30 8.23 -15.92
CA LEU A 4 -11.19 8.03 -15.01
C LEU A 4 -10.63 6.61 -15.21
N GLN A 5 -9.71 6.48 -16.15
CA GLN A 5 -8.67 5.47 -16.20
C GLN A 5 -7.74 5.68 -14.99
N ARG A 6 -8.27 5.61 -13.76
CA ARG A 6 -7.47 5.22 -12.60
C ARG A 6 -7.19 3.73 -12.78
N ILE A 7 -6.23 3.46 -13.67
CA ILE A 7 -5.75 2.14 -14.07
C ILE A 7 -5.28 1.43 -12.80
N HIS A 8 -5.76 0.20 -12.62
CA HIS A 8 -5.35 -0.81 -11.66
C HIS A 8 -4.33 -0.36 -10.58
N PRO A 9 -4.79 -0.05 -9.34
CA PRO A 9 -3.97 0.60 -8.30
C PRO A 9 -2.82 -0.26 -7.78
N PHE A 10 -2.89 -1.56 -8.05
CA PHE A 10 -1.89 -2.57 -7.79
C PHE A 10 -2.20 -3.76 -8.68
N GLU A 11 -1.18 -4.57 -8.96
CA GLU A 11 -1.36 -5.82 -9.68
C GLU A 11 -1.46 -6.98 -8.69
N LEU A 12 -2.46 -7.85 -8.87
CA LEU A 12 -2.61 -9.08 -8.12
C LEU A 12 -1.93 -10.21 -8.89
N VAL A 13 -0.94 -10.84 -8.29
CA VAL A 13 -0.16 -11.92 -8.88
C VAL A 13 -0.42 -13.21 -8.11
N GLN A 14 -0.67 -14.31 -8.84
CA GLN A 14 -0.73 -15.65 -8.24
C GLN A 14 0.57 -16.40 -8.55
N TYR A 15 1.32 -16.78 -7.49
CA TYR A 15 2.55 -17.56 -7.64
C TYR A 15 2.28 -19.06 -7.58
N GLU A 16 1.51 -19.47 -6.57
CA GLU A 16 1.19 -20.86 -6.29
C GLU A 16 -0.30 -20.98 -5.89
N GLU A 17 -0.78 -22.20 -5.64
CA GLU A 17 -2.18 -22.45 -5.26
C GLU A 17 -2.60 -21.63 -4.02
N ASN A 18 -1.68 -21.42 -3.08
CA ASN A 18 -1.94 -20.76 -1.80
C ASN A 18 -1.11 -19.47 -1.57
N LEU A 19 -0.37 -18.99 -2.58
CA LEU A 19 0.50 -17.82 -2.46
C LEU A 19 0.14 -16.77 -3.50
N TRP A 20 -0.18 -15.58 -2.99
CA TRP A 20 -0.60 -14.42 -3.77
C TRP A 20 0.25 -13.20 -3.41
N GLY A 21 0.46 -12.32 -4.39
CA GLY A 21 1.19 -11.07 -4.25
C GLY A 21 0.36 -9.88 -4.69
N VAL A 22 0.55 -8.74 -4.04
CA VAL A 22 0.00 -7.44 -4.43
C VAL A 22 1.15 -6.48 -4.66
N TYR A 23 1.25 -5.99 -5.88
CA TYR A 23 2.34 -5.13 -6.33
C TYR A 23 1.96 -3.65 -6.27
N PHE A 24 2.74 -2.86 -5.52
CA PHE A 24 2.62 -1.41 -5.37
C PHE A 24 3.76 -0.71 -6.13
N PRO A 25 3.47 -0.01 -7.24
CA PRO A 25 4.49 0.74 -7.96
C PRO A 25 4.94 1.98 -7.16
N ALA A 26 6.24 2.29 -7.19
CA ALA A 26 6.76 3.56 -6.67
C ALA A 26 6.67 4.70 -7.71
N HIS A 27 6.50 4.37 -9.00
CA HIS A 27 6.54 5.34 -10.09
C HIS A 27 5.23 6.10 -10.32
N ASP A 28 4.12 5.64 -9.75
CA ASP A 28 2.88 6.41 -9.75
C ASP A 28 3.00 7.49 -8.67
N ARG A 29 3.51 8.66 -9.07
CA ARG A 29 3.59 9.83 -8.19
C ARG A 29 2.19 10.38 -7.93
N PHE A 30 1.80 10.40 -6.65
CA PHE A 30 0.59 11.07 -6.19
C PHE A 30 0.93 12.50 -5.76
N GLU A 31 0.01 13.43 -6.01
CA GLU A 31 0.14 14.84 -5.59
C GLU A 31 0.46 14.95 -4.09
N ILE A 32 -0.09 14.05 -3.26
CA ILE A 32 0.16 14.04 -1.81
C ILE A 32 1.62 13.79 -1.43
N PHE A 33 2.35 12.95 -2.18
CA PHE A 33 3.75 12.66 -1.85
C PHE A 33 4.63 13.85 -2.23
N ASP A 34 4.28 14.55 -3.30
CA ASP A 34 4.94 15.81 -3.69
C ASP A 34 4.65 16.90 -2.64
N ASP A 35 3.40 17.05 -2.18
CA ASP A 35 2.99 18.01 -1.15
C ASP A 35 3.67 17.76 0.21
N LEU A 36 3.88 16.49 0.56
CA LEU A 36 4.56 16.08 1.78
C LEU A 36 6.09 16.07 1.66
N GLU A 37 6.63 16.43 0.49
CA GLU A 37 8.05 16.40 0.13
C GLU A 37 8.70 15.02 0.36
N MET A 38 7.96 13.94 0.06
CA MET A 38 8.38 12.56 0.29
C MET A 38 8.84 11.87 -0.99
N GLU A 39 9.96 11.15 -0.91
CA GLU A 39 10.39 10.25 -1.97
C GLU A 39 9.59 8.94 -1.91
N ILE A 40 8.93 8.59 -3.01
CA ILE A 40 8.18 7.34 -3.11
C ILE A 40 9.14 6.24 -3.53
N THR A 41 9.27 5.23 -2.66
CA THR A 41 10.07 4.03 -2.90
C THR A 41 9.31 2.79 -2.42
N GLY A 42 9.80 1.59 -2.73
CA GLY A 42 9.27 0.37 -2.13
C GLY A 42 9.32 0.37 -0.60
N TYR A 43 10.36 0.97 0.00
CA TYR A 43 10.47 1.09 1.45
C TYR A 43 9.43 2.06 2.02
N THR A 44 9.19 3.18 1.35
CA THR A 44 8.12 4.14 1.72
C THR A 44 6.76 3.44 1.77
N TRP A 45 6.47 2.57 0.80
CA TRP A 45 5.23 1.79 0.80
C TRP A 45 5.17 0.78 1.95
N ILE A 46 6.29 0.12 2.29
CA ILE A 46 6.33 -0.77 3.46
C ILE A 46 5.98 0.00 4.73
N ASP A 47 6.60 1.16 4.94
CA ASP A 47 6.38 1.95 6.16
C ASP A 47 4.90 2.31 6.32
N ILE A 48 4.27 2.79 5.23
CA ILE A 48 2.83 3.14 5.21
C ILE A 48 1.95 1.92 5.46
N ILE A 49 2.26 0.78 4.82
CA ILE A 49 1.47 -0.45 4.97
C ILE A 49 1.60 -1.00 6.38
N GLU A 50 2.81 -1.08 6.94
CA GLU A 50 3.02 -1.51 8.32
C GLU A 50 2.28 -0.62 9.31
N PHE A 51 2.41 0.71 9.18
CA PHE A 51 1.67 1.64 10.03
C PHE A 51 0.15 1.43 9.93
N TYR A 52 -0.37 1.25 8.71
CA TYR A 52 -1.79 0.96 8.50
C TYR A 52 -2.23 -0.37 9.14
N LEU A 53 -1.43 -1.43 9.02
CA LEU A 53 -1.72 -2.72 9.65
C LEU A 53 -1.72 -2.63 11.18
N GLU A 54 -0.77 -1.89 11.75
CA GLU A 54 -0.67 -1.70 13.21
C GLU A 54 -1.85 -0.93 13.82
N HIS A 55 -2.52 -0.08 13.04
CA HIS A 55 -3.58 0.80 13.56
C HIS A 55 -4.99 0.43 13.10
N GLN A 56 -5.14 -0.04 11.87
CA GLN A 56 -6.45 -0.21 11.23
C GLN A 56 -6.78 -1.68 10.94
N LEU A 57 -5.78 -2.54 10.76
CA LEU A 57 -5.95 -3.97 10.42
C LEU A 57 -5.04 -4.88 11.25
N THR A 58 -5.08 -4.73 12.57
CA THR A 58 -4.20 -5.44 13.51
C THR A 58 -4.27 -6.96 13.41
N GLU A 59 -5.39 -7.52 12.93
CA GLU A 59 -5.58 -8.94 12.71
C GLU A 59 -4.72 -9.50 11.56
N LEU A 60 -4.24 -8.64 10.67
CA LEU A 60 -3.35 -8.99 9.56
C LEU A 60 -1.88 -8.63 9.85
N GLN A 61 -1.55 -8.16 11.06
CA GLN A 61 -0.18 -7.85 11.44
C GLN A 61 0.69 -9.12 11.40
N GLY A 62 1.86 -9.03 10.74
CA GLY A 62 2.76 -10.16 10.55
C GLY A 62 2.23 -11.27 9.62
N ALA A 63 1.10 -11.02 8.94
CA ALA A 63 0.48 -12.00 8.04
C ALA A 63 1.10 -12.04 6.64
N PHE A 64 2.03 -11.11 6.36
CA PHE A 64 2.61 -10.90 5.04
C PHE A 64 4.13 -10.98 5.04
N ARG A 65 4.68 -11.33 3.89
CA ARG A 65 6.08 -11.10 3.53
C ARG A 65 6.14 -9.91 2.58
N TYR A 66 7.14 -9.05 2.77
CA TYR A 66 7.40 -7.91 1.90
C TYR A 66 8.62 -8.19 1.03
N GLU A 67 8.49 -7.89 -0.26
CA GLU A 67 9.59 -7.93 -1.23
C GLU A 67 9.76 -6.52 -1.84
N PRO A 68 10.32 -5.55 -1.09
CA PRO A 68 10.58 -4.21 -1.60
C PRO A 68 11.79 -4.17 -2.53
N ASN A 69 11.75 -3.26 -3.48
CA ASN A 69 12.91 -2.78 -4.24
C ASN A 69 12.82 -1.25 -4.42
N GLU A 70 13.80 -0.67 -5.11
CA GLU A 70 13.86 0.79 -5.33
C GLU A 70 12.61 1.33 -6.06
N GLU A 71 11.97 0.51 -6.89
CA GLU A 71 10.90 0.91 -7.81
C GLU A 71 9.50 0.45 -7.38
N SER A 72 9.39 -0.40 -6.34
CA SER A 72 8.12 -1.01 -5.94
C SER A 72 8.18 -1.77 -4.62
N CYS A 73 7.01 -2.01 -4.03
CA CYS A 73 6.83 -2.94 -2.94
C CYS A 73 5.87 -4.05 -3.37
N GLU A 74 6.19 -5.30 -3.05
CA GLU A 74 5.25 -6.39 -3.18
C GLU A 74 4.88 -6.98 -1.81
N LEU A 75 3.58 -7.07 -1.54
CA LEU A 75 3.01 -7.71 -0.37
C LEU A 75 2.57 -9.13 -0.72
N GLN A 76 3.14 -10.14 -0.07
CA GLN A 76 2.83 -11.54 -0.34
C GLN A 76 2.18 -12.24 0.85
N GLY A 77 1.16 -13.05 0.59
CA GLY A 77 0.45 -13.78 1.63
C GLY A 77 -0.56 -14.81 1.09
N SER A 78 -1.38 -15.33 1.99
CA SER A 78 -2.52 -16.18 1.61
C SER A 78 -3.57 -15.38 0.85
N PHE A 79 -4.38 -16.04 0.03
CA PHE A 79 -5.48 -15.38 -0.69
C PHE A 79 -6.42 -14.61 0.24
N GLU A 80 -6.81 -15.20 1.38
CA GLU A 80 -7.72 -14.56 2.33
C GLU A 80 -7.11 -13.31 2.97
N ASN A 81 -5.82 -13.35 3.34
CA ASN A 81 -5.13 -12.19 3.90
C ASN A 81 -4.99 -11.08 2.85
N ILE A 82 -4.57 -11.43 1.64
CA ILE A 82 -4.43 -10.49 0.53
C ILE A 82 -5.77 -9.83 0.19
N LYS A 83 -6.84 -10.62 0.13
CA LYS A 83 -8.20 -10.13 -0.10
C LYS A 83 -8.67 -9.22 1.03
N GLY A 84 -8.44 -9.61 2.29
CA GLY A 84 -8.77 -8.81 3.47
C GLY A 84 -8.05 -7.46 3.45
N PHE A 85 -6.75 -7.46 3.16
CA PHE A 85 -5.97 -6.24 3.01
C PHE A 85 -6.49 -5.36 1.87
N ILE A 86 -6.63 -5.91 0.66
CA ILE A 86 -7.08 -5.16 -0.53
C ILE A 86 -8.42 -4.48 -0.29
N LEU A 87 -9.40 -5.16 0.31
CA LEU A 87 -10.74 -4.61 0.52
C LEU A 87 -10.74 -3.38 1.43
N ASN A 88 -9.79 -3.30 2.35
CA ASN A 88 -9.69 -2.23 3.34
C ASN A 88 -8.70 -1.13 2.94
N PHE A 89 -7.59 -1.48 2.29
CA PHE A 89 -6.57 -0.53 1.86
C PHE A 89 -6.93 0.18 0.55
N ARG A 90 -7.66 -0.48 -0.36
CA ARG A 90 -8.02 0.10 -1.67
C ARG A 90 -8.78 1.43 -1.56
N PRO A 91 -9.78 1.60 -0.67
CA PRO A 91 -10.43 2.90 -0.49
C PRO A 91 -9.47 4.01 -0.08
N LEU A 92 -8.57 3.73 0.88
CA LEU A 92 -7.54 4.66 1.36
C LEU A 92 -6.65 5.13 0.21
N TYR A 93 -6.17 4.20 -0.62
CA TYR A 93 -5.33 4.50 -1.78
C TYR A 93 -5.98 5.44 -2.81
N PHE A 94 -7.32 5.48 -2.88
CA PHE A 94 -8.05 6.34 -3.83
C PHE A 94 -8.52 7.67 -3.23
N ASN A 95 -8.32 7.87 -1.94
CA ASN A 95 -8.67 9.09 -1.24
C ASN A 95 -7.39 9.77 -0.72
N ASP A 96 -6.88 10.68 -1.53
CA ASP A 96 -5.69 11.49 -1.28
C ASP A 96 -5.74 12.15 0.12
N HIS A 97 -6.91 12.59 0.58
CA HIS A 97 -7.06 13.17 1.91
C HIS A 97 -6.81 12.14 3.03
N ASP A 98 -7.45 10.97 2.95
CA ASP A 98 -7.32 9.94 3.98
C ASP A 98 -5.90 9.35 3.98
N LEU A 99 -5.30 9.17 2.81
CA LEU A 99 -3.92 8.69 2.69
C LEU A 99 -2.93 9.74 3.22
N SER A 100 -3.15 11.03 2.96
CA SER A 100 -2.36 12.11 3.53
C SER A 100 -2.41 12.09 5.06
N LEU A 101 -3.61 11.95 5.64
CA LEU A 101 -3.77 11.87 7.10
C LEU A 101 -3.00 10.68 7.69
N LEU A 102 -3.10 9.50 7.07
CA LEU A 102 -2.35 8.32 7.54
C LEU A 102 -0.83 8.56 7.50
N ILE A 103 -0.32 9.16 6.42
CA ILE A 103 1.12 9.44 6.28
C ILE A 103 1.57 10.49 7.29
N GLU A 104 0.77 11.51 7.55
CA GLU A 104 1.06 12.52 8.58
C GLU A 104 1.08 11.88 9.99
N GLU A 105 0.08 11.06 10.32
CA GLU A 105 0.04 10.30 11.58
C GLU A 105 1.28 9.40 11.74
N MET A 106 1.63 8.64 10.70
CA MET A 106 2.84 7.81 10.69
C MET A 106 4.10 8.63 10.97
N ARG A 107 4.22 9.82 10.36
CA ARG A 107 5.37 10.70 10.57
C ARG A 107 5.41 11.28 11.97
N GLU A 108 4.27 11.59 12.58
CA GLU A 108 4.21 12.11 13.96
C GLU A 108 4.53 11.03 15.00
N GLU A 109 4.20 9.77 14.74
CA GLU A 109 4.43 8.67 15.68
C GLU A 109 5.84 8.07 15.59
N TRP A 110 6.42 8.02 14.40
CA TRP A 110 7.71 7.35 14.16
C TRP A 110 8.91 8.32 14.09
N TYR A 111 8.69 9.65 14.12
CA TYR A 111 9.75 10.69 14.13
C TYR A 111 9.58 11.74 15.24
#